data_AF-A0A0G4I301-F1
#
_entry.id   AF-A0A0G4I301-F1
#
_cell.length_a   1.000
_cell.length_b   1.000
_cell.length_c   1.000
_cell.angle_alpha   90.00
_cell.angle_beta   90.00
_cell.angle_gamma   90.00
#
_symmetry.space_group_name_H-M   'P 1'
#
loop_
_entity.id
_entity.type
_entity.pdbx_description
1 polymer ?
#
loop_
_entity_poly.entity_id
_entity_poly.type
_entity_poly.pdbx_seq_one_letter_code
_entity_poly.pdbx_strand_id
1 'polypeptide(L)'
;MSGRGLGIMQDVTQISFRQAFVLYASAFNVFFLYTLVNNRRKRAQKVSAINTERDANVRLETKDFRCYNAAFFYRQQCVFLDPVSEAASPGCAQAVEVLQGCQKELEEYLQIVDETPAMMPTPKLVNAPPWLK
;
A
#
# COMPACT_ATOMS: atom_id res chain seq x y z
N MET A 1 47.80 -75.64 -3.03
CA MET A 1 47.25 -74.81 -4.12
C MET A 1 46.34 -73.77 -3.49
N SER A 2 46.58 -72.51 -3.87
CA SER A 2 46.06 -71.27 -3.28
C SER A 2 44.59 -71.03 -3.65
N GLY A 3 43.81 -70.43 -2.76
CA GLY A 3 42.40 -70.12 -3.00
C GLY A 3 41.68 -69.49 -1.83
N ARG A 4 42.23 -68.41 -1.24
CA ARG A 4 41.49 -67.53 -0.29
C ARG A 4 42.01 -66.09 -0.44
N GLY A 5 41.35 -65.27 -1.24
CA GLY A 5 41.78 -63.89 -1.44
C GLY A 5 40.79 -62.95 -2.12
N LEU A 6 39.48 -63.25 -2.14
CA LEU A 6 38.50 -62.43 -2.87
C LEU A 6 37.24 -62.02 -2.08
N GLY A 7 37.19 -62.24 -0.76
CA GLY A 7 36.01 -61.90 0.05
C GLY A 7 36.01 -60.50 0.67
N ILE A 8 37.17 -59.85 0.83
CA ILE A 8 37.30 -58.67 1.72
C ILE A 8 37.21 -57.34 0.94
N MET A 9 37.34 -57.36 -0.39
CA MET A 9 37.32 -56.12 -1.20
C MET A 9 35.92 -55.63 -1.61
N GLN A 10 34.86 -56.43 -1.44
CA GLN A 10 33.48 -55.99 -1.75
C GLN A 10 32.79 -55.23 -0.60
N ASP A 11 33.20 -55.43 0.66
CA ASP A 11 32.55 -54.80 1.81
C ASP A 11 32.96 -53.34 2.05
N VAL A 12 34.22 -52.98 1.74
CA VAL A 12 34.73 -51.62 2.01
C VAL A 12 34.11 -50.59 1.06
N THR A 13 33.78 -50.97 -0.18
CA THR A 13 33.15 -50.08 -1.16
C THR A 13 31.66 -49.85 -0.86
N GLN A 14 30.95 -50.85 -0.32
CA GLN A 14 29.55 -50.71 0.09
C GLN A 14 29.35 -49.77 1.29
N ILE A 15 30.25 -49.82 2.28
CA ILE A 15 30.19 -48.96 3.47
C ILE A 15 30.41 -47.49 3.08
N SER A 16 31.37 -47.22 2.19
CA SER A 16 31.63 -45.88 1.64
C SER A 16 30.42 -45.33 0.88
N PHE A 17 29.76 -46.16 0.06
CA PHE A 17 28.59 -45.76 -0.71
C PHE A 17 27.37 -45.42 0.18
N ARG A 18 27.15 -46.19 1.25
CA ARG A 18 26.07 -45.93 2.22
C ARG A 18 26.30 -44.65 3.01
N GLN A 19 27.52 -44.38 3.45
CA GLN A 19 27.84 -43.13 4.15
C GLN A 19 27.75 -41.92 3.23
N ALA A 20 28.20 -42.04 1.98
CA ALA A 20 28.05 -40.99 0.97
C ALA A 20 26.56 -40.69 0.71
N PHE A 21 25.71 -41.70 0.57
CA PHE A 21 24.27 -41.51 0.36
C PHE A 21 23.61 -40.75 1.52
N VAL A 22 23.94 -41.07 2.77
CA VAL A 22 23.38 -40.38 3.94
C VAL A 22 23.83 -38.91 4.00
N LEU A 23 25.09 -38.61 3.67
CA LEU A 23 25.61 -37.24 3.62
C LEU A 23 25.01 -36.44 2.47
N TYR A 24 24.83 -37.04 1.29
CA TYR A 24 24.16 -36.39 0.16
C TYR A 24 22.68 -36.15 0.43
N ALA A 25 21.98 -37.13 1.02
CA ALA A 25 20.57 -36.99 1.37
C ALA A 25 20.34 -35.90 2.44
N SER A 26 21.21 -35.80 3.46
CA SER A 26 21.10 -34.75 4.47
C SER A 26 21.41 -33.36 3.88
N ALA A 27 22.45 -33.24 3.04
CA ALA A 27 22.77 -32.00 2.34
C ALA A 27 21.64 -31.54 1.40
N PHE A 28 21.02 -32.49 0.67
CA PHE A 28 19.87 -32.20 -0.19
C PHE A 28 18.67 -31.71 0.61
N ASN A 29 18.35 -32.35 1.74
CA ASN A 29 17.26 -31.91 2.63
C ASN A 29 17.51 -30.51 3.19
N VAL A 30 18.75 -30.19 3.61
CA VAL A 30 19.12 -28.85 4.08
C VAL A 30 18.98 -27.82 2.96
N PHE A 31 19.46 -28.11 1.76
CA PHE A 31 19.32 -27.25 0.59
C PHE A 31 17.85 -27.02 0.22
N PHE A 32 17.03 -28.07 0.24
CA PHE A 32 15.61 -28.00 -0.06
C PHE A 32 14.84 -27.17 0.99
N LEU A 33 15.14 -27.35 2.28
CA LEU A 33 14.54 -26.52 3.33
C LEU A 33 14.98 -25.06 3.23
N TYR A 34 16.26 -24.80 2.95
CA TYR A 34 16.78 -23.45 2.77
C TYR A 34 16.06 -22.73 1.61
N THR A 35 15.94 -23.39 0.46
CA THR A 35 15.23 -22.83 -0.71
C THR A 35 13.75 -22.60 -0.43
N LEU A 36 13.06 -23.54 0.24
CA LEU A 36 11.67 -23.36 0.66
C LEU A 36 11.48 -22.15 1.58
N VAL A 37 12.31 -22.02 2.61
CA VAL A 37 12.24 -20.92 3.57
C VAL A 37 12.50 -19.59 2.88
N ASN A 38 13.53 -19.53 2.02
CA ASN A 38 13.89 -18.29 1.33
C ASN A 38 12.80 -17.85 0.35
N ASN A 39 12.19 -18.80 -0.38
CA ASN A 39 11.06 -18.51 -1.26
C ASN A 39 9.81 -18.05 -0.48
N ARG A 40 9.53 -18.64 0.69
CA ARG A 40 8.45 -18.18 1.57
C ARG A 40 8.69 -16.76 2.09
N ARG A 41 9.91 -16.44 2.51
CA ARG A 41 10.28 -15.08 2.95
C ARG A 41 10.11 -14.05 1.84
N LYS A 42 10.58 -14.35 0.62
CA LYS A 42 10.40 -13.47 -0.54
C LYS A 42 8.92 -13.26 -0.88
N ARG A 43 8.09 -14.30 -0.78
CA ARG A 43 6.62 -14.18 -0.98
C ARG A 43 5.98 -13.35 0.12
N ALA A 44 6.33 -13.57 1.38
CA ALA A 44 5.81 -12.80 2.51
C ALA A 44 6.15 -11.30 2.40
N GLN A 45 7.39 -10.97 2.02
CA GLN A 45 7.81 -9.58 1.78
C GLN A 45 7.05 -8.92 0.61
N LYS A 46 6.81 -9.67 -0.47
CA LYS A 46 6.01 -9.16 -1.60
C LYS A 46 4.56 -8.92 -1.18
N VAL A 47 3.95 -9.85 -0.44
CA VAL A 47 2.57 -9.69 0.03
C VAL A 47 2.47 -8.53 1.03
N SER A 48 3.43 -8.35 1.93
CA SER A 48 3.43 -7.21 2.84
C SER A 48 3.55 -5.89 2.09
N ALA A 49 4.41 -5.80 1.07
CA ALA A 49 4.56 -4.61 0.24
C ALA A 49 3.26 -4.27 -0.51
N ILE A 50 2.63 -5.27 -1.14
CA ILE A 50 1.35 -5.12 -1.83
C ILE A 50 0.23 -4.69 -0.87
N ASN A 51 0.19 -5.27 0.34
CA ASN A 51 -0.80 -4.90 1.34
C ASN A 51 -0.59 -3.48 1.85
N THR A 52 0.66 -3.04 2.05
CA THR A 52 0.93 -1.64 2.45
C THR A 52 0.52 -0.63 1.37
N GLU A 53 0.74 -0.92 0.10
CA GLU A 53 0.26 -0.07 -1.00
C GLU A 53 -1.27 -0.04 -1.07
N ARG A 54 -1.91 -1.20 -0.89
CA ARG A 54 -3.37 -1.29 -0.85
C ARG A 54 -3.96 -0.52 0.33
N ASP A 55 -3.36 -0.63 1.51
CA ASP A 55 -3.79 0.10 2.70
C ASP A 55 -3.61 1.61 2.55
N ALA A 56 -2.56 2.07 1.87
CA ALA A 56 -2.35 3.48 1.55
C ALA A 56 -3.43 4.02 0.60
N ASN A 57 -3.77 3.27 -0.46
CA ASN A 57 -4.83 3.65 -1.39
C ASN A 57 -6.22 3.65 -0.74
N VAL A 58 -6.53 2.65 0.08
CA VAL A 58 -7.80 2.60 0.84
C VAL A 58 -7.90 3.79 1.80
N ARG A 59 -6.80 4.21 2.43
CA ARG A 59 -6.78 5.40 3.29
C ARG A 59 -7.03 6.69 2.51
N LEU A 60 -6.57 6.79 1.27
CA LEU A 60 -6.84 7.96 0.42
C LEU A 60 -8.30 7.99 0.00
N GLU A 61 -8.84 6.88 -0.51
CA GLU A 61 -10.24 6.79 -0.93
C GLU A 61 -11.19 7.08 0.24
N THR A 62 -10.92 6.51 1.42
CA THR A 62 -11.76 6.72 2.62
C THR A 62 -11.74 8.16 3.13
N LYS A 63 -10.65 8.93 2.91
CA LYS A 63 -10.58 10.35 3.29
C LYS A 63 -11.51 11.21 2.43
N ASP A 64 -11.53 11.00 1.11
CA ASP A 64 -12.40 11.75 0.20
C ASP A 64 -13.88 11.45 0.50
N PHE A 65 -14.21 10.19 0.76
CA PHE A 65 -15.56 9.80 1.19
C PHE A 65 -15.94 10.41 2.54
N ARG A 66 -14.99 10.58 3.47
CA ARG A 66 -15.24 11.22 4.76
C ARG A 66 -15.64 12.69 4.59
N CYS A 67 -14.91 13.44 3.77
CA CYS A 67 -15.19 14.85 3.50
C CYS A 67 -16.53 15.03 2.76
N TYR A 68 -16.78 14.19 1.75
CA TYR A 68 -18.04 14.20 1.02
C TYR A 68 -19.26 13.89 1.90
N ASN A 69 -19.17 12.85 2.73
CA ASN A 69 -20.27 12.45 3.61
C ASN A 69 -20.54 13.49 4.70
N ALA A 70 -19.48 14.09 5.27
CA ALA A 70 -19.64 15.20 6.22
C ALA A 70 -20.35 16.40 5.57
N ALA A 71 -19.98 16.76 4.34
CA ALA A 71 -20.61 17.85 3.60
C ALA A 71 -22.09 17.57 3.30
N PHE A 72 -22.38 16.34 2.88
CA PHE A 72 -23.74 15.90 2.59
C PHE A 72 -24.61 15.94 3.84
N PHE A 73 -24.14 15.36 4.94
CA PHE A 73 -24.83 15.38 6.23
C PHE A 73 -25.10 16.82 6.70
N TYR A 74 -24.08 17.67 6.65
CA TYR A 74 -24.19 19.08 7.01
C TYR A 74 -25.27 19.80 6.19
N ARG A 75 -25.28 19.58 4.87
CA ARG A 75 -26.27 20.20 3.98
C ARG A 75 -27.70 19.74 4.25
N GLN A 76 -27.88 18.47 4.62
CA GLN A 76 -29.20 17.93 4.90
C GLN A 76 -29.74 18.38 6.25
N GLN A 77 -28.87 18.41 7.27
CA GLN A 77 -29.32 18.53 8.66
C GLN A 77 -29.02 19.89 9.30
N CYS A 78 -28.03 20.64 8.80
CA CYS A 78 -27.45 21.78 9.50
C CYS A 78 -27.62 23.12 8.77
N VAL A 79 -27.77 23.12 7.44
CA VAL A 79 -27.87 24.36 6.62
C VAL A 79 -29.03 25.29 7.00
N PHE A 80 -30.11 24.76 7.56
CA PHE A 80 -31.29 25.55 7.92
C PHE A 80 -31.32 25.97 9.40
N LEU A 81 -30.29 25.64 10.17
CA LEU A 81 -30.19 26.04 11.57
C LEU A 81 -29.49 27.40 11.69
N ASP A 82 -29.95 28.20 12.66
CA ASP A 82 -29.22 29.39 13.08
C ASP A 82 -27.88 28.98 13.69
N PRO A 83 -26.80 29.78 13.55
CA PRO A 83 -25.44 29.40 13.97
C PRO A 83 -25.33 29.06 15.47
N VAL A 84 -26.20 29.64 16.30
CA VAL A 84 -26.29 29.34 17.75
C VAL A 84 -26.87 27.94 17.99
N SER A 85 -27.87 27.54 17.19
CA SER A 85 -28.51 26.23 17.25
C SER A 85 -27.71 25.13 16.56
N GLU A 86 -26.92 25.51 15.55
CA GLU A 86 -25.97 24.63 14.85
C GLU A 86 -24.84 24.18 15.80
N ALA A 87 -24.29 25.11 16.58
CA ALA A 87 -23.27 24.82 17.60
C ALA A 87 -23.82 24.00 18.79
N ALA A 88 -25.13 24.07 19.05
CA ALA A 88 -25.79 23.30 20.10
C ALA A 88 -26.10 21.85 19.68
N SER A 89 -26.19 21.57 18.38
CA SER A 89 -26.40 20.22 17.87
C SER A 89 -25.06 19.48 17.76
N PRO A 90 -24.83 18.42 18.55
CA PRO A 90 -23.54 17.72 18.57
C PRO A 90 -23.16 17.12 17.21
N GLY A 91 -24.15 16.71 16.40
CA GLY A 91 -23.91 16.19 15.05
C GLY A 91 -23.47 17.27 14.06
N CYS A 92 -24.03 18.47 14.16
CA CYS A 92 -23.66 19.59 13.29
C CYS A 92 -22.28 20.14 13.65
N ALA A 93 -22.00 20.33 14.94
CA ALA A 93 -20.69 20.75 15.41
C ALA A 93 -19.59 19.78 14.94
N GLN A 94 -19.82 18.47 15.04
CA GLN A 94 -18.89 17.45 14.56
C GLN A 94 -18.72 17.50 13.03
N ALA A 95 -19.79 17.69 12.27
CA ALA A 95 -19.71 17.80 10.81
C ALA A 95 -18.89 19.04 10.39
N VAL A 96 -19.07 20.17 11.08
CA VAL A 96 -18.27 21.40 10.85
C VAL A 96 -16.80 21.17 11.15
N GLU A 97 -16.48 20.51 12.27
CA GLU A 97 -15.08 20.21 12.61
C GLU A 97 -14.41 19.35 11.54
N VAL A 98 -15.08 18.30 11.07
CA VAL A 98 -14.58 17.43 10.00
C VAL A 98 -14.40 18.22 8.70
N LEU A 99 -15.35 19.08 8.34
CA LEU A 99 -15.27 19.92 7.15
C LEU A 99 -14.13 20.94 7.22
N GLN A 100 -13.89 21.55 8.37
CA GLN A 100 -12.74 22.44 8.59
C GLN A 100 -11.41 21.70 8.44
N GLY A 101 -11.34 20.45 8.91
CA GLY A 101 -10.18 19.58 8.67
C GLY A 101 -9.96 19.32 7.19
N CYS A 102 -11.02 18.93 6.47
CA CYS A 102 -10.98 18.70 5.03
C CYS A 102 -10.59 19.97 4.24
N GLN A 103 -11.07 21.14 4.66
CA GLN A 103 -10.72 22.41 4.04
C GLN A 103 -9.22 22.71 4.20
N LYS A 104 -8.66 22.52 5.40
CA LYS A 104 -7.21 22.72 5.64
C LYS A 104 -6.35 21.76 4.83
N GLU A 105 -6.74 20.49 4.76
CA GLU A 105 -6.05 19.49 3.94
C GLU A 105 -6.09 19.88 2.44
N LEU A 106 -7.22 20.42 1.97
CA LEU A 106 -7.36 20.91 0.61
C LEU A 106 -6.53 22.18 0.36
N GLU A 107 -6.53 23.13 1.29
CA GLU A 107 -5.74 24.35 1.21
C GLU A 107 -4.24 24.04 1.18
N GLU A 108 -3.77 23.09 1.97
CA GLU A 108 -2.37 22.62 1.93
C GLU A 108 -2.02 22.00 0.57
N TYR A 109 -2.93 21.20 -0.01
CA TYR A 109 -2.74 20.64 -1.34
C TYR A 109 -2.73 21.72 -2.44
N LEU A 110 -3.57 22.75 -2.30
CA LEU A 110 -3.68 23.85 -3.25
C LEU A 110 -2.55 24.88 -3.12
N GLN A 111 -1.98 25.10 -1.92
CA GLN A 111 -0.83 25.98 -1.71
C GLN A 111 0.44 25.47 -2.42
N ILE A 112 0.51 24.18 -2.75
CA ILE A 112 1.58 23.62 -3.60
C ILE A 112 1.40 24.05 -5.07
N VAL A 113 0.22 24.54 -5.44
CA VAL A 113 -0.16 24.99 -6.77
C VAL A 113 -0.35 26.51 -6.75
N ASP A 114 0.76 27.25 -6.53
CA ASP A 114 0.76 28.71 -6.38
C ASP A 114 0.09 29.47 -7.55
N GLU A 115 -0.14 28.84 -8.70
CA GLU A 115 -1.00 29.39 -9.74
C GLU A 115 -1.80 28.27 -10.41
N THR A 116 -3.07 28.07 -10.02
CA THR A 116 -3.98 27.35 -10.90
C THR A 116 -4.19 28.20 -12.15
N PRO A 117 -4.01 27.68 -13.37
CA PRO A 117 -4.10 28.48 -14.60
C PRO A 117 -5.46 29.14 -14.82
N ALA A 118 -6.49 28.72 -14.08
CA ALA A 118 -7.82 29.33 -14.08
C ALA A 118 -7.92 30.63 -13.24
N MET A 119 -6.97 30.90 -12.35
CA MET A 119 -6.96 32.09 -11.47
C MET A 119 -6.03 33.20 -11.98
N MET A 120 -5.27 32.97 -13.06
CA MET A 120 -4.48 34.02 -13.69
C MET A 120 -5.40 35.06 -14.36
N PRO A 121 -5.04 36.35 -14.35
CA PRO A 121 -5.79 37.35 -15.10
C PRO A 121 -5.83 36.95 -16.57
N THR A 122 -7.04 36.92 -17.14
CA THR A 122 -7.23 36.60 -18.57
C THR A 122 -6.34 37.52 -19.41
N PRO A 123 -5.47 36.97 -20.28
CA PRO A 123 -4.60 37.78 -21.11
C PRO A 123 -5.47 38.70 -21.97
N LYS A 124 -5.13 40.00 -22.00
CA LYS A 124 -5.83 40.97 -22.85
C LYS A 124 -5.73 40.52 -24.30
N LEU A 125 -6.87 40.24 -24.94
CA LEU A 125 -6.90 39.92 -26.37
C LEU A 125 -6.46 41.16 -27.16
N VAL A 126 -5.20 41.16 -27.61
CA VAL A 126 -4.62 42.24 -28.43
C VAL A 126 -5.34 42.36 -29.79
N ASN A 127 -5.91 41.25 -30.27
CA ASN A 127 -6.69 41.17 -31.51
C ASN A 127 -8.15 40.76 -31.23
N ALA A 128 -8.82 41.46 -30.32
CA ALA A 128 -10.26 41.25 -30.15
C ALA A 128 -11.01 41.71 -31.42
N PRO A 129 -11.86 40.86 -32.02
CA PRO A 129 -12.67 41.26 -33.16
C PRO A 129 -13.69 42.33 -32.74
N PRO A 130 -14.16 43.18 -33.67
CA PRO A 130 -14.94 44.37 -33.35
C PRO A 130 -16.29 44.12 -32.66
N TRP A 131 -16.78 42.88 -32.64
CA TRP A 131 -17.99 42.46 -31.93
C TRP A 131 -17.75 42.08 -30.46
N LEU A 132 -16.50 42.04 -29.99
CA LEU A 132 -16.08 41.66 -28.64
C LEU A 132 -15.51 42.86 -27.85
N LYS A 133 -15.93 44.10 -28.18
CA LYS A 133 -15.56 45.32 -27.46
C LYS A 133 -16.64 45.72 -26.46
#